data_AF-R1GPC2-F1
#
_entry.id   AF-R1GPC2-F1
#
_cell.length_a   1.000
_cell.length_b   1.000
_cell.length_c   1.000
_cell.angle_alpha   90.00
_cell.angle_beta   90.00
_cell.angle_gamma   90.00
#
_symmetry.space_group_name_H-M   'P 1'
#
loop_
_entity.id
_entity.type
_entity.pdbx_description
1 polymer ?
#
loop_
_entity_poly.entity_id
_entity_poly.type
_entity_poly.pdbx_seq_one_letter_code
_entity_poly.pdbx_strand_id
1 'polypeptide(L)'
;MFETWLDIAVGTLWGFWLAMYLDRYYRRQVAAVNLCVFVFWGKSFKANRYLATCINVLLVVIFLLSASALIGHLVDNWGAFIGAWCLGLAVYALCFSLPKPAKSNIPS
;
A
#
# COMPACT_ATOMS: atom_id res chain seq x y z
N MET A 1 -18.51 3.81 -23.03
CA MET A 1 -18.76 2.75 -22.03
C MET A 1 -17.50 1.97 -21.70
N PHE A 2 -16.69 1.54 -22.68
CA PHE A 2 -15.44 0.82 -22.44
C PHE A 2 -14.45 1.59 -21.53
N GLU A 3 -14.28 2.89 -21.76
CA GLU A 3 -13.44 3.77 -20.91
C GLU A 3 -13.88 3.74 -19.44
N THR A 4 -15.19 3.82 -19.18
CA THR A 4 -15.73 3.74 -17.81
C THR A 4 -15.48 2.38 -17.16
N TRP A 5 -15.55 1.28 -17.92
CA TRP A 5 -15.19 -0.05 -17.40
C TRP A 5 -13.70 -0.18 -17.11
N LEU A 6 -12.86 0.46 -17.93
CA LEU A 6 -11.42 0.54 -17.71
C LEU A 6 -11.12 1.34 -16.44
N ASP A 7 -11.74 2.51 -16.22
CA ASP A 7 -11.61 3.30 -15.00
C ASP A 7 -11.97 2.49 -13.75
N ILE A 8 -13.05 1.72 -13.82
CA ILE A 8 -13.49 0.85 -12.73
C ILE A 8 -12.51 -0.30 -12.49
N ALA A 9 -12.03 -0.96 -13.55
CA ALA A 9 -11.08 -2.06 -13.45
C ALA A 9 -9.73 -1.60 -12.88
N VAL A 10 -9.20 -0.48 -13.38
CA VAL A 10 -7.95 0.11 -12.89
C VAL A 10 -8.12 0.60 -11.45
N GLY A 11 -9.24 1.25 -11.13
CA GLY A 11 -9.56 1.68 -9.77
C GLY A 11 -9.61 0.51 -8.78
N THR A 12 -10.41 -0.52 -9.06
CA THR A 12 -10.51 -1.71 -8.20
C THR A 12 -9.17 -2.43 -8.03
N LEU A 13 -8.44 -2.67 -9.13
CA LEU A 13 -7.14 -3.33 -9.09
C LEU A 13 -6.12 -2.50 -8.29
N TRP A 14 -6.08 -1.19 -8.50
CA TRP A 14 -5.21 -0.28 -7.77
C TRP A 14 -5.53 -0.24 -6.28
N GLY A 15 -6.82 -0.21 -5.92
CA GLY A 15 -7.27 -0.18 -4.52
C GLY A 15 -6.89 -1.47 -3.81
N PHE A 16 -7.19 -2.61 -4.43
CA PHE A 16 -6.84 -3.91 -3.89
C PHE A 16 -5.32 -4.07 -3.74
N TRP A 17 -4.56 -3.72 -4.77
CA TRP A 17 -3.10 -3.81 -4.75
C TRP A 17 -2.49 -2.91 -3.67
N LEU A 18 -2.97 -1.68 -3.51
CA LEU A 18 -2.47 -0.75 -2.52
C LEU A 18 -2.71 -1.26 -1.09
N ALA A 19 -3.89 -1.80 -0.80
CA ALA A 19 -4.15 -2.43 0.50
C ALA A 19 -3.24 -3.63 0.76
N MET A 20 -3.08 -4.52 -0.22
CA MET A 20 -2.17 -5.66 -0.13
C MET A 20 -0.72 -5.22 0.09
N TYR A 21 -0.28 -4.18 -0.62
CA TYR A 21 1.05 -3.62 -0.51
C TYR A 21 1.33 -3.08 0.89
N LEU A 22 0.43 -2.25 1.42
CA LEU A 22 0.54 -1.66 2.75
C LEU A 22 0.54 -2.70 3.86
N ASP A 23 -0.29 -3.73 3.74
CA ASP A 23 -0.42 -4.78 4.75
C ASP A 23 0.82 -5.70 4.78
N ARG A 24 1.26 -6.20 3.62
CA ARG A 24 2.25 -7.29 3.55
C ARG A 24 3.66 -6.83 3.22
N TYR A 25 3.80 -5.89 2.29
CA TYR A 25 5.08 -5.55 1.69
C TYR A 25 5.71 -4.33 2.35
N TYR A 26 4.92 -3.33 2.72
CA TYR A 26 5.42 -2.09 3.29
C TYR A 26 6.19 -2.32 4.59
N ARG A 27 5.69 -3.19 5.49
CA ARG A 27 6.41 -3.54 6.73
C ARG A 27 7.78 -4.18 6.46
N ARG A 28 7.88 -5.04 5.44
CA ARG A 28 9.13 -5.68 5.04
C ARG A 28 10.09 -4.69 4.40
N GLN A 29 9.57 -3.78 3.57
CA GLN A 29 10.34 -2.71 2.96
C GLN A 29 10.95 -1.79 4.02
N VAL A 30 10.15 -1.35 5.00
CA VAL A 30 10.62 -0.52 6.12
C VAL A 30 11.71 -1.24 6.91
N ALA A 31 11.54 -2.53 7.20
CA ALA A 31 12.54 -3.33 7.89
C ALA A 31 13.84 -3.46 7.09
N ALA A 32 13.75 -3.72 5.78
CA ALA A 32 14.91 -3.80 4.89
C ALA A 32 15.66 -2.46 4.81
N VAL A 33 14.95 -1.34 4.65
CA VAL A 33 15.55 0.00 4.61
C VAL A 33 16.24 0.33 5.94
N ASN A 34 15.60 0.04 7.08
CA ASN A 34 16.22 0.22 8.39
C ASN A 34 17.52 -0.59 8.51
N LEU A 35 17.52 -1.85 8.04
CA LEU A 35 18.69 -2.73 8.10
C LEU A 35 19.81 -2.26 7.15
N CYS A 36 19.47 -1.85 5.93
CA CYS A 36 20.44 -1.26 4.99
C CYS A 36 21.08 -0.01 5.57
N VAL A 37 20.28 0.92 6.10
CA VAL A 37 20.80 2.15 6.73
C VAL A 37 21.70 1.83 7.91
N PHE A 38 21.33 0.84 8.73
CA PHE A 38 22.15 0.41 9.86
C PHE A 38 23.51 -0.15 9.41
N VAL A 39 23.52 -1.02 8.39
CA VAL A 39 24.75 -1.66 7.86
C VAL A 39 25.67 -0.65 7.18
N PHE A 40 25.14 0.25 6.34
CA PHE A 40 25.96 1.16 5.54
C PHE A 40 26.37 2.45 6.28
N TRP A 41 25.58 2.94 7.24
CA TRP A 41 25.83 4.24 7.86
C TRP A 41 26.57 4.16 9.21
N GLY A 42 26.37 3.08 9.99
CA GLY A 42 27.15 2.80 11.21
C GLY A 42 27.11 3.88 12.32
N LYS A 43 26.22 4.87 12.24
CA LYS A 43 26.09 5.97 13.23
C LYS A 43 25.10 5.61 14.35
N SER A 44 24.94 6.52 15.31
CA SER A 44 24.00 6.41 16.44
C SER A 44 22.59 5.96 16.02
N PHE A 45 21.97 5.10 16.84
CA PHE A 45 20.64 4.50 16.62
C PHE A 45 19.56 5.54 16.27
N LYS A 46 19.65 6.74 16.88
CA LYS A 46 18.70 7.83 16.66
C LYS A 46 18.83 8.42 15.25
N ALA A 47 20.06 8.64 14.77
CA ALA A 47 20.32 9.18 13.43
C ALA A 47 19.89 8.20 12.33
N ASN A 48 20.18 6.91 12.52
CA ASN A 48 19.78 5.87 11.56
C ASN A 48 18.26 5.75 11.44
N ARG A 49 17.52 5.91 12.56
CA ARG A 49 16.05 5.89 12.55
C ARG A 49 15.45 7.08 11.78
N TYR A 50 15.99 8.29 11.94
CA TYR A 50 15.55 9.46 11.17
C TYR A 50 15.84 9.29 9.68
N LEU A 51 17.06 8.83 9.35
CA LEU A 51 17.49 8.66 7.96
C LEU A 51 16.66 7.58 7.25
N ALA A 52 16.41 6.44 7.90
CA ALA A 52 15.57 5.39 7.34
C ALA A 52 14.09 5.82 7.21
N THR A 53 13.58 6.62 8.15
CA THR A 53 12.24 7.21 8.01
C THR A 53 12.19 8.15 6.81
N CYS A 54 13.20 9.02 6.65
CA CYS A 54 13.30 9.92 5.51
C CYS A 54 13.33 9.15 4.18
N ILE A 55 14.15 8.10 4.07
CA ILE A 55 14.22 7.25 2.88
C ILE A 55 12.88 6.59 2.59
N ASN A 56 12.22 6.01 3.60
CA ASN A 56 10.92 5.38 3.42
C ASN A 56 9.86 6.39 2.94
N VAL A 57 9.80 7.58 3.54
CA VAL A 57 8.89 8.65 3.11
C VAL A 57 9.18 9.06 1.68
N LEU A 58 10.45 9.26 1.33
CA LEU A 58 10.86 9.68 -0.01
C LEU A 58 10.51 8.61 -1.07
N LEU A 59 10.73 7.33 -0.77
CA LEU A 59 10.33 6.23 -1.65
C LEU A 59 8.82 6.17 -1.85
N VAL A 60 8.03 6.34 -0.78
CA VAL A 60 6.57 6.37 -0.85
C VAL A 60 6.09 7.56 -1.67
N VAL A 61 6.66 8.75 -1.47
CA VAL A 61 6.30 9.97 -2.22
C VAL A 61 6.59 9.81 -3.71
N ILE A 62 7.80 9.35 -4.08
CA ILE A 62 8.15 9.11 -5.48
C ILE A 62 7.20 8.10 -6.11
N PHE A 63 6.90 7.02 -5.39
CA PHE A 63 5.95 6.01 -5.86
C PHE A 63 4.54 6.58 -6.06
N LEU A 64 4.02 7.35 -5.11
CA LEU A 64 2.69 7.94 -5.22
C LEU A 64 2.62 8.97 -6.34
N LEU A 65 3.65 9.79 -6.53
CA LEU A 65 3.70 10.78 -7.62
C LEU A 65 3.75 10.11 -8.98
N SER A 66 4.60 9.08 -9.15
CA SER A 66 4.68 8.33 -10.40
C SER A 66 3.39 7.56 -10.71
N ALA A 67 2.78 6.94 -9.70
CA ALA A 67 1.49 6.28 -9.84
C ALA A 67 0.38 7.28 -10.20
N SER A 68 0.34 8.45 -9.57
CA SER A 68 -0.66 9.49 -9.85
C SER A 68 -0.53 10.02 -11.28
N ALA A 69 0.70 10.23 -11.76
CA ALA A 69 0.93 10.67 -13.14
C ALA A 69 0.49 9.61 -14.16
N LEU A 70 0.78 8.33 -13.89
CA LEU A 70 0.40 7.23 -14.79
C LEU A 70 -1.12 7.03 -14.82
N ILE A 71 -1.77 7.00 -13.65
CA ILE A 71 -3.22 6.84 -13.52
C ILE A 71 -3.93 8.05 -14.12
N GLY A 72 -3.42 9.27 -13.91
CA GLY A 72 -4.02 10.49 -14.46
C GLY A 72 -3.98 10.59 -15.98
N HIS A 73 -3.11 9.83 -16.65
CA HIS A 73 -3.09 9.70 -18.11
C HIS A 73 -4.06 8.65 -18.65
N LEU A 74 -4.52 7.74 -17.79
CA LEU A 74 -5.35 6.58 -18.13
C LEU A 74 -6.82 6.76 -17.74
N VAL A 75 -7.10 7.60 -16.74
CA VAL A 75 -8.44 7.76 -16.15
C VAL A 75 -9.15 8.95 -16.75
N ASP A 76 -10.29 8.69 -17.37
CA ASP A 76 -11.16 9.73 -17.94
C ASP A 76 -12.25 10.16 -16.93
N ASN A 77 -12.84 9.21 -16.18
CA ASN A 77 -13.84 9.50 -15.15
C ASN A 77 -13.33 9.21 -13.73
N TRP A 78 -12.84 10.26 -13.08
CA TRP A 78 -12.34 10.21 -11.70
C TRP A 78 -13.37 9.73 -10.67
N GLY A 79 -14.66 10.03 -10.85
CA GLY A 79 -15.70 9.60 -9.93
C GLY A 79 -15.86 8.08 -9.92
N ALA A 80 -15.88 7.46 -11.11
CA ALA A 80 -15.97 6.02 -11.26
C ALA A 80 -14.70 5.32 -10.74
N PHE A 81 -13.53 5.88 -11.06
CA PHE A 81 -12.25 5.39 -10.56
C PHE A 81 -12.17 5.40 -9.02
N ILE A 82 -12.52 6.52 -8.36
CA ILE A 82 -12.45 6.64 -6.90
C ILE A 82 -13.44 5.67 -6.23
N GLY A 83 -14.67 5.57 -6.75
CA GLY A 83 -15.66 4.62 -6.24
C GLY A 83 -15.17 3.17 -6.31
N ALA A 84 -14.59 2.79 -7.46
CA ALA A 84 -13.99 1.48 -7.68
C ALA A 84 -12.75 1.22 -6.81
N TRP A 85 -11.92 2.24 -6.60
CA TRP A 85 -10.75 2.19 -5.73
C TRP A 85 -11.13 1.88 -4.27
N CYS A 86 -12.12 2.59 -3.74
CA CYS A 86 -12.69 2.30 -2.42
C CYS A 86 -13.27 0.88 -2.33
N LEU A 87 -13.92 0.40 -3.40
CA LEU A 87 -14.47 -0.95 -3.45
C LEU A 87 -13.36 -2.01 -3.40
N GLY A 88 -12.26 -1.82 -4.16
CA GLY A 88 -11.09 -2.70 -4.10
C GLY A 88 -10.46 -2.78 -2.71
N LEU A 89 -10.36 -1.63 -2.02
CA LEU A 89 -9.91 -1.55 -0.62
C LEU A 89 -10.85 -2.32 0.32
N ALA A 90 -12.16 -2.12 0.20
CA ALA A 90 -13.16 -2.78 1.02
C ALA A 90 -13.14 -4.31 0.83
N VAL A 91 -13.01 -4.78 -0.42
CA VAL A 91 -12.89 -6.22 -0.73
C VAL A 91 -11.64 -6.80 -0.08
N TYR A 92 -10.49 -6.13 -0.17
CA TYR A 92 -9.28 -6.62 0.51
C TYR A 92 -9.48 -6.71 2.02
N ALA A 93 -10.04 -5.66 2.64
CA ALA A 93 -10.23 -5.60 4.08
C ALA A 93 -11.15 -6.72 4.58
N LEU A 94 -12.29 -6.92 3.91
CA LEU A 94 -13.27 -7.94 4.28
C LEU A 94 -12.75 -9.35 4.05
N CYS A 95 -12.06 -9.62 2.94
CA CYS A 95 -11.65 -10.98 2.59
C CYS A 95 -10.32 -11.40 3.22
N PHE A 96 -9.42 -10.45 3.51
CA PHE A 96 -8.02 -10.76 3.84
C PHE A 96 -7.48 -10.09 5.09
N SER A 97 -8.09 -8.99 5.58
CA SER A 97 -7.59 -8.29 6.79
C SER A 97 -8.37 -8.56 8.07
N LEU A 98 -9.48 -9.30 8.02
CA LEU A 98 -10.19 -9.70 9.23
C LEU A 98 -9.29 -10.60 10.09
N PRO A 99 -9.09 -10.29 11.39
CA PRO A 99 -8.38 -11.18 12.29
C PRO A 99 -9.11 -12.52 12.30
N LYS A 100 -8.36 -13.62 12.09
CA LYS A 100 -8.91 -14.98 12.22
C LYS A 100 -9.69 -15.06 13.53
N PRO A 101 -10.95 -15.54 13.52
CA PRO A 101 -11.70 -15.68 14.76
C PRO A 101 -10.85 -16.48 15.74
N ALA A 102 -10.66 -15.92 16.94
CA ALA A 102 -9.94 -16.59 18.01
C ALA A 102 -10.58 -17.98 18.15
N LYS A 103 -9.77 -19.04 18.03
CA LYS A 103 -10.22 -20.40 18.37
C LYS A 103 -10.81 -20.31 19.77
N SER A 104 -12.13 -20.45 19.89
CA SER A 104 -12.78 -20.57 21.18
C SER A 104 -12.24 -21.85 21.79
N ASN A 105 -11.40 -21.69 22.82
CA ASN A 105 -11.05 -22.79 23.72
C ASN A 105 -12.33 -23.13 24.48
N ILE A 106 -13.24 -23.89 23.86
CA ILE A 106 -14.32 -24.56 24.55
C ILE A 106 -13.73 -25.90 24.99
N PRO A 107 -13.45 -26.11 26.29
CA PRO A 107 -13.08 -27.43 26.77
C PRO A 107 -14.28 -28.36 26.61
N SER A 108 -14.08 -29.46 25.88
CA SER A 108 -14.98 -30.62 25.80
C SER A 108 -14.99 -31.39 27.11
#